data_AF-A0A1F3DBF9-F1
#
_entry.id   AF-A0A1F3DBF9-F1
#
_cell.length_a   1.000
_cell.length_b   1.000
_cell.length_c   1.000
_cell.angle_alpha   90.00
_cell.angle_beta   90.00
_cell.angle_gamma   90.00
#
_symmetry.space_group_name_H-M   'P 1'
#
loop_
_entity.id
_entity.type
_entity.pdbx_description
1 polymer ?
#
loop_
_entity_poly.entity_id
_entity_poly.type
_entity_poly.pdbx_seq_one_letter_code
_entity_poly.pdbx_strand_id
1 'polypeptide(L)'
;MKIKPFNVIDHNSLPEIIVAKLPVDGDPLEIDREMYFVCEANLKEIDEQKIGVIPLVVKDPARIKNIDSYIKCLRIAQRRIQFRKANNICDFNDCDEMVISL
;
A
#
# COMPACT_ATOMS: atom_id res chain seq x y z
N MET A 1 14.84 1.91 9.49
CA MET A 1 13.78 2.38 10.39
C MET A 1 12.73 1.29 10.52
N LYS A 2 12.16 1.07 11.71
CA LYS A 2 11.17 -0.01 11.95
C LYS A 2 9.76 0.56 11.92
N ILE A 3 8.93 0.09 11.00
CA ILE A 3 7.52 0.50 10.91
C ILE A 3 6.60 -0.66 11.26
N LYS A 4 5.39 -0.34 11.71
CA LYS A 4 4.34 -1.31 12.02
C LYS A 4 3.15 -1.13 11.06
N PRO A 5 3.08 -1.90 9.97
CA PRO A 5 2.01 -1.75 9.01
C PRO A 5 0.66 -2.22 9.59
N PHE A 6 -0.42 -1.53 9.21
CA PHE A 6 -1.78 -1.85 9.60
C PHE A 6 -2.64 -1.97 8.34
N ASN A 7 -3.18 -3.16 8.09
CA ASN A 7 -4.07 -3.37 6.94
C ASN A 7 -5.42 -2.73 7.25
N VAL A 8 -5.75 -1.67 6.50
CA VAL A 8 -6.97 -0.87 6.74
C VAL A 8 -8.23 -1.54 6.21
N ILE A 9 -8.11 -2.62 5.41
CA ILE A 9 -9.24 -3.41 4.92
C ILE A 9 -9.65 -4.44 5.97
N ASP A 10 -8.71 -5.32 6.35
CA ASP A 10 -8.98 -6.36 7.34
C ASP A 10 -8.87 -5.89 8.79
N HIS A 11 -8.46 -4.63 9.02
CA HIS A 11 -8.31 -4.01 10.33
C HIS A 11 -7.41 -4.81 11.29
N ASN A 12 -6.34 -5.40 10.75
CA ASN A 12 -5.37 -6.16 11.51
C ASN A 12 -3.96 -5.54 11.42
N SER A 13 -3.17 -5.77 12.47
CA SER A 13 -1.74 -5.43 12.45
C SER A 13 -0.97 -6.46 11.65
N LEU A 14 -0.05 -5.99 10.82
CA LEU A 14 0.89 -6.82 10.07
C LEU A 14 2.24 -6.90 10.82
N PRO A 15 3.14 -7.82 10.45
CA PRO A 15 4.47 -7.90 11.04
C PRO A 15 5.26 -6.59 10.89
N GLU A 16 6.11 -6.30 11.86
CA GLU A 16 7.02 -5.15 11.78
C GLU A 16 8.06 -5.39 10.69
N ILE A 17 8.32 -4.35 9.90
CA ILE A 17 9.30 -4.41 8.82
C ILE A 17 10.32 -3.28 8.94
N ILE A 18 11.50 -3.51 8.37
CA ILE A 18 12.57 -2.52 8.31
C ILE A 18 12.56 -1.86 6.93
N VAL A 19 12.45 -0.54 6.93
CA VAL A 19 12.49 0.28 5.71
C VAL A 19 13.68 1.23 5.74
N ALA A 20 14.24 1.51 4.56
CA ALA A 20 15.34 2.47 4.42
C ALA A 20 14.88 3.92 4.65
N LYS A 21 13.64 4.25 4.26
CA LYS A 21 13.00 5.56 4.40
C LYS A 21 11.55 5.40 4.82
N LEU A 22 10.96 6.44 5.42
CA LEU A 22 9.52 6.46 5.69
C LEU A 22 8.76 6.41 4.36
N PRO A 23 7.94 5.37 4.13
CA PRO A 23 7.15 5.30 2.92
C PRO A 23 5.98 6.29 3.04
N VAL A 24 5.57 6.84 1.91
CA VAL A 24 4.46 7.80 1.81
C VAL A 24 3.36 7.23 0.94
N ASP A 25 2.20 7.88 0.90
CA ASP A 25 1.04 7.40 0.15
C ASP A 25 1.34 6.89 -1.27
N GLY A 26 0.83 5.70 -1.54
CA GLY A 26 1.02 4.96 -2.78
C GLY A 26 2.38 4.27 -2.93
N ASP A 27 3.30 4.39 -1.97
CA ASP A 27 4.53 3.59 -2.02
C ASP A 27 4.20 2.10 -1.84
N PRO A 28 4.81 1.23 -2.66
CA PRO A 28 4.69 -0.21 -2.48
C PRO A 28 5.50 -0.68 -1.27
N LEU A 29 4.95 -1.66 -0.55
CA LEU A 29 5.61 -2.39 0.52
C LEU A 29 5.37 -3.88 0.33
N GLU A 30 6.45 -4.65 0.32
CA GLU A 30 6.37 -6.11 0.35
C GLU A 30 6.39 -6.58 1.81
N ILE A 31 5.37 -7.31 2.22
CA ILE A 31 5.20 -7.84 3.58
C ILE A 31 4.81 -9.31 3.43
N ASP A 32 5.61 -10.22 3.98
CA ASP A 32 5.39 -11.68 3.86
C ASP A 32 5.13 -12.16 2.42
N ARG A 33 5.85 -11.60 1.44
CA ARG A 33 5.71 -11.88 -0.02
C ARG A 33 4.37 -11.45 -0.62
N GLU A 34 3.55 -10.72 0.12
CA GLU A 34 2.36 -10.05 -0.42
C GLU A 34 2.65 -8.56 -0.63
N MET A 35 2.14 -8.01 -1.72
CA MET A 35 2.30 -6.60 -2.07
C MET A 35 1.19 -5.76 -1.46
N TYR A 36 1.60 -4.69 -0.78
CA TYR A 36 0.74 -3.69 -0.16
C TYR A 36 1.11 -2.29 -0.68
N PHE A 37 0.18 -1.35 -0.58
CA PHE A 37 0.43 0.06 -0.83
C PHE A 37 0.13 0.90 0.40
N VAL A 38 1.01 1.86 0.69
CA VAL A 38 0.79 2.81 1.77
C VAL A 38 -0.45 3.65 1.50
N CYS A 39 -1.28 3.75 2.53
CA CYS A 39 -2.52 4.49 2.56
C CYS A 39 -2.63 5.14 3.94
N GLU A 40 -2.42 6.45 4.03
CA GLU A 40 -2.67 7.28 5.21
C GLU A 40 -4.17 7.33 5.50
N ALA A 41 -4.76 6.21 5.94
CA ALA A 41 -5.94 6.27 6.76
C ALA A 41 -5.56 7.05 8.02
N ASN A 42 -6.40 7.99 8.47
CA ASN A 42 -6.20 8.93 9.58
C ASN A 42 -5.71 8.28 10.91
N LEU A 43 -4.50 7.74 10.95
CA LEU A 43 -3.86 7.06 12.07
C LEU A 43 -3.10 8.10 12.92
N LYS A 44 -3.69 9.29 13.07
CA LYS A 44 -3.03 10.47 13.62
C LYS A 44 -2.72 10.40 15.12
N GLU A 45 -3.12 9.35 15.85
CA GLU A 45 -3.09 9.40 17.32
C GLU A 45 -2.61 8.14 18.05
N ILE A 46 -2.02 7.15 17.37
CA ILE A 46 -1.64 5.92 18.07
C ILE A 46 -0.17 5.59 17.81
N ASP A 47 0.66 5.87 18.81
CA ASP A 47 2.02 5.37 19.10
C ASP A 47 2.88 4.96 17.90
N GLU A 48 4.00 5.67 17.77
CA GLU A 48 5.23 5.34 17.03
C GLU A 48 5.05 4.40 15.81
N GLN A 49 5.02 5.03 14.63
CA GLN A 49 5.28 4.41 13.32
C GLN A 49 4.28 3.37 12.82
N LYS A 50 3.01 3.46 13.24
CA LYS A 50 1.92 2.77 12.56
C LYS A 50 1.64 3.38 11.20
N ILE A 51 1.74 2.56 10.14
CA ILE A 51 1.49 2.98 8.75
C ILE A 51 0.33 2.19 8.19
N GLY A 52 -0.71 2.90 7.72
CA GLY A 52 -1.84 2.27 7.06
C GLY A 52 -1.43 1.73 5.70
N VAL A 53 -1.89 0.52 5.38
CA VAL A 53 -1.64 -0.12 4.08
C VAL A 53 -2.88 -0.80 3.54
N ILE A 54 -2.99 -0.90 2.22
CA ILE A 54 -4.01 -1.68 1.51
C ILE A 54 -3.32 -2.79 0.70
N PRO A 55 -3.85 -4.03 0.67
CA PRO A 55 -3.30 -5.07 -0.18
C PRO A 55 -3.57 -4.75 -1.65
N LEU A 56 -2.64 -5.14 -2.54
CA LEU A 56 -2.86 -5.11 -3.99
C LEU A 56 -4.09 -5.94 -4.39
N VAL A 57 -4.26 -7.10 -3.76
CA VAL A 57 -5.38 -8.02 -4.00
C VAL A 57 -6.28 -8.08 -2.77
N VAL A 58 -7.52 -7.64 -2.90
CA VAL A 58 -8.55 -7.79 -1.86
C VAL A 58 -9.30 -9.10 -2.09
N LYS A 59 -9.12 -10.07 -1.17
CA LYS A 59 -9.73 -11.40 -1.24
C LYS A 59 -11.25 -11.37 -1.02
N ASP A 60 -11.74 -10.39 -0.25
CA ASP A 60 -13.16 -10.22 0.07
C ASP A 60 -13.55 -8.73 0.01
N PRO A 61 -14.11 -8.24 -1.12
CA PRO A 61 -14.50 -6.85 -1.29
C PRO A 61 -15.57 -6.37 -0.30
N ALA A 62 -16.36 -7.28 0.30
CA ALA A 62 -17.39 -6.91 1.28
C ALA A 62 -16.80 -6.34 2.58
N ARG A 63 -15.50 -6.57 2.84
CA ARG A 63 -14.78 -6.04 4.01
C ARG A 63 -14.35 -4.58 3.85
N ILE A 64 -14.44 -4.02 2.65
CA ILE A 64 -14.07 -2.64 2.39
C ILE A 64 -15.17 -1.72 2.96
N LYS A 65 -15.02 -1.32 4.23
CA LYS A 65 -15.99 -0.42 4.91
C LYS A 65 -16.10 0.95 4.25
N ASN A 66 -15.00 1.46 3.70
CA ASN A 66 -14.93 2.78 3.07
C ASN A 66 -14.33 2.63 1.67
N ILE A 67 -15.21 2.30 0.72
CA ILE A 67 -14.84 2.07 -0.68
C ILE A 67 -14.19 3.31 -1.31
N ASP A 68 -14.65 4.51 -0.98
CA ASP A 68 -14.10 5.75 -1.52
C ASP A 68 -12.65 5.98 -1.10
N SER A 69 -12.33 5.71 0.17
CA SER A 69 -10.95 5.81 0.68
C SER A 69 -10.05 4.76 0.06
N TYR A 70 -10.54 3.54 -0.12
CA TYR A 70 -9.81 2.47 -0.80
C TYR A 70 -9.50 2.84 -2.26
N ILE A 71 -10.50 3.26 -3.03
CA ILE A 71 -10.34 3.69 -4.42
C ILE A 71 -9.41 4.90 -4.51
N LYS A 72 -9.49 5.84 -3.57
CA LYS A 72 -8.57 6.98 -3.50
C LYS A 72 -7.12 6.50 -3.31
N CYS A 73 -6.85 5.62 -2.35
CA CYS A 73 -5.51 5.09 -2.12
C CYS A 73 -4.98 4.29 -3.32
N LEU A 74 -5.82 3.46 -3.96
CA LEU A 74 -5.46 2.77 -5.19
C LEU A 74 -5.09 3.74 -6.32
N ARG A 75 -5.86 4.83 -6.51
CA ARG A 75 -5.55 5.84 -7.52
C ARG A 75 -4.20 6.52 -7.27
N ILE A 76 -3.83 6.76 -6.01
CA ILE A 76 -2.53 7.33 -5.66
C ILE A 76 -1.41 6.34 -5.98
N ALA A 77 -1.56 5.07 -5.56
CA ALA A 77 -0.62 4.00 -5.88
C ALA A 77 -0.42 3.84 -7.39
N GLN A 78 -1.51 3.77 -8.15
CA GLN A 78 -1.49 3.66 -9.61
C GLN A 78 -0.73 4.81 -10.26
N ARG A 79 -1.03 6.08 -9.90
CA ARG A 79 -0.33 7.25 -10.44
C ARG A 79 1.16 7.21 -10.17
N ARG A 80 1.55 6.73 -8.98
CA ARG A 80 2.94 6.67 -8.55
C ARG A 80 3.72 5.59 -9.30
N ILE A 81 3.11 4.43 -9.52
CA ILE A 81 3.66 3.38 -10.39
C ILE A 81 3.85 3.91 -11.81
N GLN A 82 2.82 4.57 -12.38
CA GLN A 82 2.91 5.17 -13.71
C GLN A 82 4.04 6.20 -13.80
N PHE A 83 4.19 7.06 -12.79
CA PHE A 83 5.28 8.03 -12.71
C PHE A 83 6.65 7.35 -12.64
N ARG A 84 6.81 6.30 -11.82
CA ARG A 84 8.09 5.56 -11.73
C ARG A 84 8.44 4.87 -13.05
N LYS A 85 7.47 4.24 -13.71
CA LYS A 85 7.63 3.62 -15.04
C LYS A 85 8.08 4.64 -16.08
N ALA A 86 7.46 5.82 -16.13
CA ALA A 86 7.82 6.88 -17.07
C ALA A 86 9.25 7.42 -16.85
N ASN A 87 9.78 7.34 -15.62
CA ASN A 87 11.12 7.80 -15.28
C ASN A 87 12.17 6.69 -15.25
N ASN A 88 11.87 5.48 -15.77
CA ASN A 88 12.75 4.30 -15.73
C ASN A 88 13.26 3.95 -14.32
N ILE A 89 12.49 4.30 -13.28
CA ILE A 89 12.77 3.89 -11.91
C ILE A 89 12.17 2.49 -11.77
N CYS A 90 12.88 1.48 -12.28
CA CYS A 90 12.52 0.06 -12.19
C CYS A 90 13.23 -0.57 -10.98
N ASP A 91 12.44 -1.06 -10.02
CA ASP A 91 12.92 -1.98 -8.99
C ASP A 91 12.32 -3.37 -9.25
N PHE A 92 13.00 -4.43 -8.81
CA PHE A 92 12.86 -5.83 -9.27
C PHE A 92 11.47 -6.49 -9.28
N ASN A 93 10.38 -5.83 -8.84
CA ASN A 93 9.05 -6.43 -8.67
C ASN A 93 8.02 -6.10 -9.78
N ASP A 94 8.37 -5.32 -10.81
CA ASP A 94 7.40 -4.81 -11.81
C ASP A 94 7.18 -5.72 -13.05
N CYS A 95 7.36 -7.04 -12.93
CA CYS A 95 7.20 -8.01 -14.03
C CYS A 95 5.87 -8.80 -14.06
N ASP A 96 4.88 -8.48 -13.22
CA ASP A 96 3.53 -9.04 -13.40
C ASP A 96 2.56 -7.90 -13.80
N GLU A 97 2.25 -7.89 -15.09
CA GLU A 97 1.45 -6.88 -15.77
C GLU A 97 0.08 -6.65 -15.10
N MET A 98 -0.09 -5.49 -14.47
CA MET A 98 -1.43 -5.01 -14.11
C MET A 98 -2.10 -4.42 -15.36
N VAL A 99 -2.64 -5.28 -16.22
CA VAL A 99 -3.54 -4.88 -17.31
C VAL A 99 -4.93 -4.69 -16.71
N ILE A 100 -5.33 -3.43 -16.49
CA ILE A 100 -6.75 -3.07 -16.41
C ILE A 100 -7.13 -2.54 -17.80
N SER A 101 -7.71 -3.42 -18.63
CA SER A 101 -8.42 -3.00 -19.84
C SER A 101 -9.75 -2.38 -19.43
N LEU A 102 -9.99 -1.15 -19.91
CA LEU A 102 -11.27 -0.42 -19.78
C LEU A 102 -12.38 -1.08 -20.60
#